data_AF-A0A0W0FIN5-F1
#
_entry.id   AF-A0A0W0FIN5-F1
#
_cell.length_a   1.000
_cell.length_b   1.000
_cell.length_c   1.000
_cell.angle_alpha   90.00
_cell.angle_beta   90.00
_cell.angle_gamma   90.00
#
_symmetry.space_group_name_H-M   'P 1'
#
loop_
_entity.id
_entity.type
_entity.pdbx_description
1 polymer ?
#
loop_
_entity_poly.entity_id
_entity_poly.type
_entity_poly.pdbx_seq_one_letter_code
_entity_poly.pdbx_strand_id
1 'polypeptide(L)'
;MNESYDFIPDSPLSTSSTLILDDDHIRSIFLAEKQLVDHQWPIDESELPPSVMACLSDILDQPDIYDAVFGSQSDLNPSAQPFVPKCQIAQAQEPLVPLWEAVFSAACTHHRPTMPILSDYATELVAVGLWDPHGLIKLAKRFCSQASSPASDANRDALAPFAKEIYIRFQNTLGKETANYFLANLRDTAVEIFRNSWCTPVSPKAISYDNVPSADYLASATYITRFIGDMYAHDLYPKTQICICISILMHEMYSVEHLEVLRVLLTHAGAALWCVVDDEQLFPIEAMIRRFLEHFAGKVIAMKQRKQLSVMGRTCTDSRELDGKIRAILDMLSRWLGRDDRQL
;
A
#
# COMPACT_ATOMS: atom_id res chain seq x y z
N MET A 1 9.49 47.44 52.51
CA MET A 1 8.52 47.43 51.39
C MET A 1 9.24 46.72 50.26
N ASN A 2 9.30 45.38 50.28
CA ASN A 2 8.28 44.45 49.78
C ASN A 2 7.79 44.86 48.40
N GLU A 3 8.34 44.24 47.36
CA GLU A 3 7.51 43.52 46.39
C GLU A 3 8.33 42.42 45.71
N SER A 4 7.76 41.24 45.81
CA SER A 4 8.19 39.93 45.36
C SER A 4 7.93 39.81 43.86
N TYR A 5 8.94 39.37 43.10
CA TYR A 5 8.70 38.81 41.77
C TYR A 5 8.96 37.32 41.82
N ASP A 6 7.88 36.57 41.60
CA ASP A 6 7.85 35.12 41.56
C ASP A 6 8.74 34.59 40.43
N PHE A 7 9.65 33.71 40.82
CA PHE A 7 10.41 32.83 39.94
C PHE A 7 9.45 31.73 39.44
N ILE A 8 9.06 31.79 38.17
CA ILE A 8 8.44 30.65 37.49
C ILE A 8 9.57 29.86 36.83
N PRO A 9 9.76 28.57 37.16
CA PRO A 9 10.74 27.73 36.49
C PRO A 9 10.22 27.39 35.08
N ASP A 10 11.01 27.71 34.06
CA ASP A 10 10.79 27.21 32.70
C ASP A 10 10.81 25.68 32.73
N SER A 11 9.64 25.08 32.47
CA SER A 11 9.52 23.66 32.19
C SER A 11 10.35 23.31 30.95
N PRO A 12 11.17 22.25 31.01
CA PRO A 12 11.78 21.69 29.82
C PRO A 12 10.70 20.89 29.07
N LEU A 13 10.66 21.02 27.73
CA LEU A 13 10.17 20.03 26.75
C LEU A 13 9.52 20.74 25.55
N SER A 14 10.29 20.93 24.50
CA SER A 14 9.81 20.68 23.14
C SER A 14 11.00 20.44 22.23
N THR A 15 11.63 19.28 22.36
CA THR A 15 12.47 18.75 21.29
C THR A 15 11.55 18.45 20.11
N SER A 16 11.59 19.32 19.09
CA SER A 16 11.14 18.95 17.76
C SER A 16 12.00 17.77 17.31
N SER A 17 11.45 16.56 17.40
CA SER A 17 12.01 15.40 16.72
C SER A 17 11.71 15.54 15.23
N THR A 18 12.55 16.31 14.55
CA THR A 18 12.81 16.14 13.13
C THR A 18 13.53 14.79 13.02
N LEU A 19 12.83 13.76 12.56
CA LEU A 19 13.44 12.48 12.20
C LEU A 19 14.35 12.72 10.99
N ILE A 20 15.59 13.11 11.26
CA ILE A 20 16.70 13.03 10.33
C ILE A 20 16.92 11.54 10.07
N LEU A 21 16.72 11.12 8.83
CA LEU A 21 16.96 9.74 8.42
C LEU A 21 18.42 9.61 8.05
N ASP A 22 19.23 9.03 8.94
CA ASP A 22 20.61 8.67 8.66
C ASP A 22 20.69 7.68 7.47
N ASP A 23 21.69 7.91 6.62
CA ASP A 23 22.07 7.14 5.44
C ASP A 23 22.25 5.62 5.73
N ASP A 24 22.50 5.26 7.00
CA ASP A 24 22.57 3.89 7.50
C ASP A 24 21.21 3.18 7.51
N HIS A 25 20.08 3.89 7.57
CA HIS A 25 18.75 3.28 7.51
C HIS A 25 18.31 2.96 6.07
N ILE A 26 18.73 3.78 5.10
CA ILE A 26 18.54 3.46 3.67
C ILE A 26 19.51 2.34 3.27
N ARG A 27 20.76 2.39 3.73
CA ARG A 27 21.69 1.25 3.58
C ARG A 27 21.16 0.00 4.26
N SER A 28 20.54 0.08 5.45
CA SER A 28 20.00 -1.10 6.13
C SER A 28 18.79 -1.69 5.41
N ILE A 29 18.00 -0.92 4.67
CA ILE A 29 16.94 -1.47 3.81
C ILE A 29 17.54 -2.33 2.66
N PHE A 30 18.71 -1.96 2.13
CA PHE A 30 19.44 -2.74 1.11
C PHE A 30 20.46 -3.74 1.70
N LEU A 31 20.82 -3.64 2.99
CA LEU A 31 21.73 -4.55 3.69
C LEU A 31 21.00 -5.59 4.55
N ALA A 32 19.74 -5.33 4.95
CA ALA A 32 18.84 -6.33 5.55
C ALA A 32 18.55 -7.47 4.55
N GLU A 33 18.83 -7.23 3.27
CA GLU A 33 18.95 -8.24 2.21
C GLU A 33 19.99 -9.33 2.55
N LYS A 34 20.96 -9.07 3.44
CA LYS A 34 21.92 -10.08 3.91
C LYS A 34 21.43 -10.88 5.13
N GLN A 35 20.61 -10.29 6.01
CA GLN A 35 20.11 -10.97 7.22
C GLN A 35 18.84 -11.79 6.99
N LEU A 36 18.04 -11.48 5.98
CA LEU A 36 16.94 -12.34 5.54
C LEU A 36 17.41 -13.55 4.71
N VAL A 37 18.70 -13.58 4.32
CA VAL A 37 19.30 -14.61 3.44
C VAL A 37 20.22 -15.59 4.20
N ASP A 38 20.57 -15.32 5.46
CA ASP A 38 21.40 -16.22 6.29
C ASP A 38 20.61 -17.15 7.24
N HIS A 39 19.28 -17.25 7.09
CA HIS A 39 18.54 -18.38 7.67
C HIS A 39 18.49 -19.53 6.66
N GLN A 40 19.61 -20.23 6.62
CA GLN A 40 19.70 -21.58 6.09
C GLN A 40 18.81 -22.49 6.95
N TRP A 41 17.57 -22.69 6.50
CA TRP A 41 16.72 -23.81 6.91
C TRP A 41 17.00 -24.98 5.99
N PRO A 42 17.15 -26.18 6.55
CA PRO A 42 15.98 -26.92 7.00
C PRO A 42 16.05 -27.23 8.50
N ILE A 43 14.97 -26.97 9.25
CA ILE A 43 14.75 -27.68 10.51
C ILE A 43 14.47 -29.14 10.17
N ASP A 44 15.35 -30.00 10.67
CA ASP A 44 15.09 -31.40 10.89
C ASP A 44 14.11 -31.52 12.07
N GLU A 45 12.94 -32.12 11.83
CA GLU A 45 11.87 -32.29 12.81
C GLU A 45 12.28 -33.14 14.04
N SER A 46 13.49 -33.72 14.02
CA SER A 46 14.03 -34.54 15.09
C SER A 46 14.68 -33.79 16.27
N GLU A 47 14.81 -32.45 16.22
CA GLU A 47 15.48 -31.66 17.28
C GLU A 47 14.55 -30.74 18.10
N LEU A 48 13.23 -30.85 17.96
CA LEU A 48 12.31 -30.07 18.80
C LEU A 48 12.23 -30.64 20.23
N PRO A 49 12.33 -29.80 21.28
CA PRO A 49 12.20 -30.25 22.66
C PRO A 49 10.87 -31.00 22.88
N PRO A 50 10.83 -32.08 23.67
CA PRO A 50 9.60 -32.85 23.91
C PRO A 50 8.42 -32.01 24.42
N SER A 51 8.69 -30.91 25.12
CA SER A 51 7.68 -29.96 25.59
C SER A 51 7.03 -29.15 24.46
N VAL A 52 7.75 -28.88 23.37
CA VAL A 52 7.23 -28.15 22.20
C VAL A 52 6.43 -29.10 21.31
N MET A 53 6.90 -30.34 21.14
CA MET A 53 6.14 -31.37 20.44
C MET A 53 4.85 -31.72 21.18
N ALA A 54 4.89 -31.84 22.52
CA ALA A 54 3.69 -32.07 23.34
C ALA A 54 2.67 -30.93 23.21
N CYS A 55 3.11 -29.67 23.21
CA CYS A 55 2.22 -28.53 22.99
C CYS A 55 1.63 -28.48 21.58
N LEU A 56 2.37 -28.91 20.55
CA LEU A 56 1.86 -28.95 19.17
C LEU A 56 0.88 -30.11 18.96
N SER A 57 1.14 -31.29 19.55
CA SER A 57 0.18 -32.39 19.53
C SER A 57 -1.09 -32.07 20.33
N ASP A 58 -0.99 -31.36 21.46
CA ASP A 58 -2.16 -30.94 22.25
C ASP A 58 -3.02 -29.87 21.53
N ILE A 59 -2.44 -29.12 20.59
CA ILE A 59 -3.14 -28.14 19.75
C ILE A 59 -3.79 -28.81 18.53
N LEU A 60 -3.20 -29.89 18.02
CA LEU A 60 -3.68 -30.59 16.82
C LEU A 60 -4.65 -31.74 17.13
N ASP A 61 -4.63 -32.31 18.34
CA ASP A 61 -5.54 -33.38 18.78
C ASP A 61 -6.79 -32.87 19.53
N GLN A 62 -6.97 -31.55 19.68
CA GLN A 62 -8.22 -31.02 20.22
C GLN A 62 -9.29 -31.00 19.13
N PRO A 63 -10.39 -31.76 19.26
CA PRO A 63 -11.51 -31.63 18.34
C PRO A 63 -12.08 -30.22 18.46
N ASP A 64 -12.32 -29.59 17.31
CA ASP A 64 -12.92 -28.28 17.20
C ASP A 64 -14.20 -28.21 18.06
N ILE A 65 -14.15 -27.37 19.11
CA ILE A 65 -15.26 -27.15 20.04
C ILE A 65 -16.53 -26.66 19.29
N TYR A 66 -16.37 -26.16 18.07
CA TYR A 66 -17.46 -25.75 17.20
C TYR A 66 -18.32 -26.91 16.68
N ASP A 67 -17.75 -28.08 16.43
CA ASP A 67 -18.49 -29.26 15.94
C ASP A 67 -19.11 -30.10 17.07
N ALA A 68 -18.64 -29.92 18.31
CA ALA A 68 -19.19 -30.62 19.48
C ALA A 68 -20.45 -29.94 20.07
N VAL A 69 -20.67 -28.65 19.80
CA VAL A 69 -21.83 -27.89 20.30
C VAL A 69 -22.99 -27.90 19.31
N PHE A 70 -22.72 -28.01 18.01
CA PHE A 70 -23.73 -28.15 16.97
C PHE A 70 -23.53 -29.50 16.27
N GLY A 71 -24.14 -30.53 16.87
CA GLY A 71 -24.11 -31.88 16.33
C GLY A 71 -24.45 -31.95 14.85
N SER A 72 -23.85 -32.94 14.19
CA SER A 72 -24.08 -33.31 12.79
C SER A 72 -25.57 -33.20 12.41
N GLN A 73 -25.84 -32.64 11.23
CA GLN A 73 -27.18 -32.42 10.66
C GLN A 73 -27.93 -33.74 10.37
N SER A 74 -28.26 -34.52 11.40
CA SER A 74 -28.99 -35.79 11.25
C SER A 74 -30.21 -35.92 12.16
N ASP A 75 -30.34 -35.13 13.23
CA ASP A 75 -31.42 -35.31 14.22
C ASP A 75 -32.22 -34.02 14.50
N LEU A 76 -32.73 -33.36 13.46
CA LEU A 76 -33.73 -32.30 13.63
C LEU A 76 -35.12 -32.92 13.79
N ASN A 77 -35.79 -32.62 14.92
CA ASN A 77 -37.16 -33.03 15.19
C ASN A 77 -38.11 -32.53 14.06
N PRO A 78 -38.73 -33.41 13.27
CA PRO A 78 -39.58 -33.03 12.13
C PRO A 78 -40.89 -32.33 12.54
N SER A 79 -41.16 -32.22 13.84
CA SER A 79 -42.33 -31.54 14.41
C SER A 79 -42.01 -30.23 15.14
N ALA A 80 -40.76 -29.75 15.10
CA ALA A 80 -40.40 -28.45 15.67
C ALA A 80 -41.00 -27.31 14.83
N GLN A 81 -42.15 -26.76 15.25
CA GLN A 81 -42.61 -25.48 14.74
C GLN A 81 -41.71 -24.35 15.26
N PRO A 82 -41.41 -23.32 14.45
CA PRO A 82 -40.52 -22.24 14.87
C PRO A 82 -41.19 -21.41 15.97
N PHE A 83 -40.76 -21.61 17.21
CA PHE A 83 -41.03 -20.67 18.31
C PHE A 83 -40.10 -19.46 18.17
N VAL A 84 -40.31 -18.68 17.11
CA VAL A 84 -39.79 -17.32 17.03
C VAL A 84 -40.95 -16.42 17.43
N PRO A 85 -40.93 -15.81 18.63
CA PRO A 85 -41.82 -14.71 18.93
C PRO A 85 -41.69 -13.71 17.78
N LYS A 86 -42.80 -13.37 17.13
CA LYS A 86 -42.83 -12.34 16.09
C LYS A 86 -42.52 -11.01 16.75
N CYS A 87 -41.23 -10.76 17.02
CA CYS A 87 -40.72 -9.44 17.21
C CYS A 87 -41.01 -8.74 15.88
N GLN A 88 -41.95 -7.81 15.90
CA GLN A 88 -42.08 -6.84 14.82
C GLN A 88 -40.78 -6.05 14.85
N ILE A 89 -39.77 -6.56 14.15
CA ILE A 89 -38.55 -5.82 13.87
C ILE A 89 -39.04 -4.62 13.09
N ALA A 90 -39.06 -3.46 13.75
CA ALA A 90 -39.19 -2.18 13.08
C ALA A 90 -38.28 -2.24 11.87
N GLN A 91 -38.84 -1.99 10.68
CA GLN A 91 -38.13 -2.01 9.40
C GLN A 91 -36.70 -1.51 9.63
N ALA A 92 -35.73 -2.42 9.50
CA ALA A 92 -34.33 -2.04 9.54
C ALA A 92 -34.16 -1.02 8.42
N GLN A 93 -34.07 0.27 8.79
CA GLN A 93 -33.71 1.31 7.86
C GLN A 93 -32.42 0.85 7.19
N GLU A 94 -32.40 0.77 5.86
CA GLU A 94 -31.16 0.61 5.12
C GLU A 94 -30.16 1.61 5.69
N PRO A 95 -28.91 1.19 5.97
CA PRO A 95 -27.94 2.08 6.59
C PRO A 95 -27.81 3.34 5.74
N LEU A 96 -28.22 4.48 6.30
CA LEU A 96 -28.15 5.77 5.64
C LEU A 96 -26.70 6.00 5.18
N VAL A 97 -26.49 6.06 3.86
CA VAL A 97 -25.18 6.34 3.30
C VAL A 97 -24.74 7.72 3.80
N PRO A 98 -23.55 7.84 4.42
CA PRO A 98 -23.06 9.14 4.91
C PRO A 98 -22.99 10.16 3.78
N LEU A 99 -23.39 11.41 4.06
CA LEU A 99 -23.45 12.47 3.04
C LEU A 99 -22.08 12.72 2.36
N TRP A 100 -20.98 12.63 3.12
CA TRP A 100 -19.63 12.76 2.58
C TRP A 100 -19.31 11.72 1.49
N GLU A 101 -19.94 10.54 1.54
CA GLU A 101 -19.72 9.46 0.59
C GLU A 101 -20.36 9.76 -0.76
N ALA A 102 -21.47 10.50 -0.77
CA ALA A 102 -22.08 11.03 -1.99
C ALA A 102 -21.18 12.12 -2.62
N VAL A 103 -20.65 13.05 -1.81
CA VAL A 103 -19.71 14.09 -2.28
C VAL A 103 -18.44 13.46 -2.86
N PHE A 104 -17.88 12.46 -2.17
CA PHE A 104 -16.72 11.71 -2.65
C PHE A 104 -17.00 11.05 -4.01
N SER A 105 -18.15 10.39 -4.14
CA SER A 105 -18.54 9.71 -5.38
C SER A 105 -18.76 10.71 -6.53
N ALA A 106 -19.33 11.88 -6.24
CA ALA A 106 -19.49 12.95 -7.21
C ALA A 106 -18.13 13.46 -7.71
N ALA A 107 -17.17 13.68 -6.79
CA ALA A 107 -15.82 14.08 -7.14
C ALA A 107 -15.12 13.04 -8.03
N CYS A 108 -15.26 11.76 -7.70
CA CYS A 108 -14.63 10.66 -8.45
C CYS A 108 -15.26 10.39 -9.82
N THR A 109 -16.52 10.79 -10.04
CA THR A 109 -17.24 10.61 -11.31
C THR A 109 -17.15 11.83 -12.22
N HIS A 110 -16.72 12.98 -11.69
CA HIS A 110 -16.53 14.20 -12.48
C HIS A 110 -15.46 13.99 -13.56
N HIS A 111 -15.80 14.16 -14.84
CA HIS A 111 -14.87 13.89 -15.94
C HIS A 111 -13.77 14.95 -16.01
N ARG A 112 -12.50 14.52 -15.88
CA ARG A 112 -11.31 15.40 -15.95
C ARG A 112 -11.43 16.64 -15.04
N PRO A 113 -11.57 16.43 -13.72
CA PRO A 113 -11.76 17.54 -12.80
C PRO A 113 -10.50 18.40 -12.76
N THR A 114 -10.67 19.72 -12.82
CA THR A 114 -9.58 20.68 -12.62
C THR A 114 -9.30 20.84 -11.13
N MET A 115 -8.12 21.35 -10.77
CA MET A 115 -7.77 21.57 -9.35
C MET A 115 -8.79 22.41 -8.57
N PRO A 116 -9.36 23.52 -9.11
CA PRO A 116 -10.42 24.26 -8.43
C PRO A 116 -11.64 23.39 -8.10
N ILE A 117 -12.07 22.55 -9.03
CA ILE A 117 -13.22 21.64 -8.84
C ILE A 117 -12.93 20.63 -7.73
N LEU A 118 -11.74 20.05 -7.70
CA LEU A 118 -11.33 19.13 -6.63
C LEU A 118 -11.26 19.83 -5.27
N SER A 119 -10.81 21.08 -5.25
CA SER A 119 -10.74 21.90 -4.03
C SER A 119 -12.12 22.23 -3.47
N ASP A 120 -13.10 22.50 -4.35
CA ASP A 120 -14.50 22.72 -3.96
C ASP A 120 -15.11 21.45 -3.36
N TYR A 121 -14.96 20.31 -4.02
CA TYR A 121 -15.41 19.01 -3.49
C TYR A 121 -14.73 18.64 -2.17
N ALA A 122 -13.42 18.93 -2.02
CA ALA A 122 -12.70 18.67 -0.78
C ALA A 122 -13.25 19.54 0.36
N THR A 123 -13.55 20.80 0.07
CA THR A 123 -14.16 21.73 1.03
C THR A 123 -15.53 21.24 1.48
N GLU A 124 -16.39 20.86 0.52
CA GLU A 124 -17.71 20.32 0.79
C GLU A 124 -17.62 19.02 1.61
N LEU A 125 -16.79 18.07 1.19
CA LEU A 125 -16.60 16.79 1.85
C LEU A 125 -16.19 16.96 3.32
N VAL A 126 -15.23 17.83 3.59
CA VAL A 126 -14.78 18.11 4.96
C VAL A 126 -15.90 18.76 5.78
N ALA A 127 -16.66 19.68 5.19
CA ALA A 127 -17.75 20.38 5.88
C ALA A 127 -18.97 19.50 6.21
N VAL A 128 -19.32 18.55 5.34
CA VAL A 128 -20.49 17.66 5.55
C VAL A 128 -20.17 16.44 6.40
N GLY A 129 -18.90 16.10 6.56
CA GLY A 129 -18.46 14.94 7.32
C GLY A 129 -18.34 15.21 8.81
N LEU A 130 -18.81 14.26 9.62
CA LEU A 130 -18.46 14.16 11.04
C LEU A 130 -17.23 13.25 11.16
N TRP A 131 -16.05 13.86 11.27
CA TRP A 131 -14.78 13.16 11.16
C TRP A 131 -14.28 12.67 12.51
N ASP A 132 -14.74 11.49 12.90
CA ASP A 132 -14.12 10.68 13.95
C ASP A 132 -13.04 9.75 13.35
N PRO A 133 -12.23 9.06 14.19
CA PRO A 133 -11.21 8.15 13.69
C PRO A 133 -11.75 7.07 12.74
N HIS A 134 -12.96 6.58 12.99
CA HIS A 134 -13.59 5.56 12.14
C HIS A 134 -13.97 6.11 10.75
N GLY A 135 -14.50 7.32 10.68
CA GLY A 135 -14.82 8.02 9.44
C GLY A 135 -13.58 8.27 8.59
N LEU A 136 -12.46 8.64 9.21
CA LEU A 136 -11.18 8.84 8.51
C LEU A 136 -10.63 7.54 7.93
N ILE A 137 -10.68 6.44 8.70
CA ILE A 137 -10.33 5.09 8.21
C ILE A 137 -11.24 4.70 7.05
N LYS A 138 -12.55 4.92 7.17
CA LYS A 138 -13.51 4.60 6.11
C LYS A 138 -13.24 5.41 4.84
N LEU A 139 -12.90 6.69 4.95
CA LEU A 139 -12.52 7.54 3.83
C LEU A 139 -11.24 7.03 3.15
N ALA A 140 -10.20 6.71 3.91
CA ALA A 140 -8.96 6.12 3.40
C ALA A 140 -9.21 4.81 2.62
N LYS A 141 -10.06 3.93 3.16
CA LYS A 141 -10.49 2.69 2.48
C LYS A 141 -11.27 2.97 1.21
N ARG A 142 -12.12 4.00 1.18
CA ARG A 142 -12.85 4.40 -0.03
C ARG A 142 -11.92 4.90 -1.13
N PHE A 143 -10.90 5.70 -0.80
CA PHE A 143 -9.85 6.07 -1.75
C PHE A 143 -9.18 4.85 -2.36
N CYS A 144 -8.71 3.91 -1.53
CA CYS A 144 -8.03 2.72 -2.03
C CYS A 144 -8.96 1.81 -2.86
N SER A 145 -10.21 1.65 -2.43
CA SER A 145 -11.24 0.92 -3.19
C SER A 145 -11.51 1.56 -4.55
N GLN A 146 -11.55 2.89 -4.61
CA GLN A 146 -11.75 3.62 -5.87
C GLN A 146 -10.52 3.49 -6.77
N ALA A 147 -9.32 3.60 -6.21
CA ALA A 147 -8.06 3.45 -6.93
C ALA A 147 -7.95 2.06 -7.59
N SER A 148 -8.31 1.01 -6.85
CA SER A 148 -8.28 -0.39 -7.29
C SER A 148 -9.41 -0.77 -8.26
N SER A 149 -10.43 0.06 -8.45
CA SER A 149 -11.61 -0.30 -9.26
C SER A 149 -11.35 -0.13 -10.77
N PRO A 150 -11.63 -1.16 -11.60
CA PRO A 150 -11.47 -1.09 -13.06
C PRO A 150 -12.44 -0.10 -13.72
N ALA A 151 -13.58 0.21 -13.08
CA ALA A 151 -14.60 1.12 -13.63
C ALA A 151 -14.18 2.61 -13.62
N SER A 152 -13.04 2.96 -13.03
CA SER A 152 -12.64 4.35 -12.75
C SER A 152 -11.61 4.95 -13.72
N ASP A 153 -11.31 4.32 -14.86
CA ASP A 153 -10.21 4.70 -15.77
C ASP A 153 -10.13 6.21 -16.10
N ALA A 154 -11.26 6.86 -16.37
CA ALA A 154 -11.29 8.25 -16.85
C ALA A 154 -10.85 9.30 -15.81
N ASN A 155 -10.92 8.97 -14.51
CA ASN A 155 -10.70 9.93 -13.42
C ASN A 155 -9.63 9.47 -12.41
N ARG A 156 -8.90 8.38 -12.69
CA ARG A 156 -7.87 7.88 -11.75
C ARG A 156 -6.77 8.90 -11.47
N ASP A 157 -6.39 9.68 -12.47
CA ASP A 157 -5.35 10.71 -12.35
C ASP A 157 -5.73 11.84 -11.38
N ALA A 158 -7.02 12.02 -11.10
CA ALA A 158 -7.50 13.03 -10.17
C ALA A 158 -7.49 12.58 -8.71
N LEU A 159 -7.32 11.27 -8.43
CA LEU A 159 -7.56 10.72 -7.11
C LEU A 159 -6.48 11.12 -6.08
N ALA A 160 -5.20 11.09 -6.47
CA ALA A 160 -4.11 11.56 -5.60
C ALA A 160 -4.14 13.09 -5.38
N PRO A 161 -4.34 13.94 -6.41
CA PRO A 161 -4.61 15.36 -6.21
C PRO A 161 -5.79 15.63 -5.28
N PHE A 162 -6.89 14.86 -5.43
CA PHE A 162 -8.06 15.02 -4.57
C PHE A 162 -7.78 14.64 -3.11
N ALA A 163 -7.04 13.55 -2.87
CA ALA A 163 -6.57 13.20 -1.54
C ALA A 163 -5.70 14.30 -0.92
N LYS A 164 -4.88 15.00 -1.74
CA LYS A 164 -4.06 16.14 -1.30
C LYS A 164 -4.91 17.33 -0.88
N GLU A 165 -5.91 17.68 -1.68
CA GLU A 165 -6.84 18.76 -1.33
C GLU A 165 -7.61 18.44 -0.04
N ILE A 166 -8.05 17.20 0.15
CA ILE A 166 -8.70 16.77 1.41
C ILE A 166 -7.74 16.86 2.60
N TYR A 167 -6.49 16.42 2.44
CA TYR A 167 -5.47 16.57 3.49
C TYR A 167 -5.27 18.04 3.89
N ILE A 168 -5.11 18.93 2.90
CA ILE A 168 -4.97 20.38 3.13
C ILE A 168 -6.21 20.95 3.84
N ARG A 169 -7.42 20.55 3.43
CA ARG A 169 -8.66 21.01 4.05
C ARG A 169 -8.83 20.48 5.47
N PHE A 170 -8.49 19.22 5.75
CA PHE A 170 -8.45 18.71 7.12
C PHE A 170 -7.45 19.49 7.97
N GLN A 171 -6.26 19.77 7.44
CA GLN A 171 -5.24 20.51 8.17
C GLN A 171 -5.72 21.92 8.55
N ASN A 172 -6.40 22.60 7.62
CA ASN A 172 -6.88 23.97 7.81
C ASN A 172 -8.15 24.06 8.67
N THR A 173 -9.03 23.05 8.64
CA THR A 173 -10.35 23.12 9.29
C THR A 173 -10.40 22.34 10.61
N LEU A 174 -9.77 21.17 10.67
CA LEU A 174 -9.84 20.25 11.82
C LEU A 174 -8.50 20.08 12.54
N GLY A 175 -7.43 20.66 11.99
CA GLY A 175 -6.09 20.63 12.57
C GLY A 175 -5.17 19.55 11.99
N LYS A 176 -3.88 19.72 12.25
CA LYS A 176 -2.80 18.89 11.68
C LYS A 176 -2.88 17.42 12.11
N GLU A 177 -3.33 17.15 13.33
CA GLU A 177 -3.45 15.78 13.85
C GLU A 177 -4.46 14.96 13.04
N THR A 178 -5.67 15.48 12.83
CA THR A 178 -6.72 14.85 12.01
C THR A 178 -6.25 14.60 10.58
N ALA A 179 -5.59 15.59 9.97
CA ALA A 179 -5.05 15.47 8.62
C ALA A 179 -3.98 14.37 8.53
N ASN A 180 -3.05 14.33 9.49
CA ASN A 180 -2.02 13.30 9.55
C ASN A 180 -2.60 11.92 9.82
N TYR A 181 -3.65 11.82 10.65
CA TYR A 181 -4.33 10.56 10.91
C TYR A 181 -5.01 10.00 9.65
N PHE A 182 -5.69 10.84 8.89
CA PHE A 182 -6.21 10.47 7.56
C PHE A 182 -5.09 9.97 6.65
N LEU A 183 -4.01 10.74 6.53
CA LEU A 183 -2.91 10.44 5.63
C LEU A 183 -2.19 9.14 6.00
N ALA A 184 -1.99 8.88 7.30
CA ALA A 184 -1.42 7.62 7.79
C ALA A 184 -2.30 6.44 7.38
N ASN A 185 -3.61 6.51 7.64
CA ASN A 185 -4.54 5.43 7.27
C ASN A 185 -4.64 5.22 5.76
N LEU A 186 -4.56 6.28 4.96
CA LEU A 186 -4.51 6.18 3.50
C LEU A 186 -3.26 5.41 3.03
N ARG A 187 -2.10 5.75 3.61
CA ARG A 187 -0.83 5.09 3.31
C ARG A 187 -0.83 3.62 3.71
N ASP A 188 -1.29 3.34 4.93
CA ASP A 188 -1.32 2.00 5.51
C ASP A 188 -2.27 1.09 4.72
N THR A 189 -3.46 1.60 4.37
CA THR A 189 -4.40 0.83 3.55
C THR A 189 -3.83 0.53 2.16
N ALA A 190 -3.19 1.51 1.51
CA ALA A 190 -2.62 1.31 0.18
C ALA A 190 -1.46 0.31 0.19
N VAL A 191 -0.55 0.41 1.17
CA VAL A 191 0.59 -0.52 1.29
C VAL A 191 0.14 -1.92 1.68
N GLU A 192 -0.90 -2.05 2.50
CA GLU A 192 -1.48 -3.34 2.88
C GLU A 192 -2.03 -4.05 1.64
N ILE A 193 -2.85 -3.38 0.83
CA ILE A 193 -3.36 -3.95 -0.43
C ILE A 193 -2.22 -4.32 -1.36
N PHE A 194 -1.21 -3.45 -1.51
CA PHE A 194 -0.03 -3.73 -2.32
C PHE A 194 0.73 -4.97 -1.84
N ARG A 195 1.04 -5.09 -0.55
CA ARG A 195 1.74 -6.25 0.01
C ARG A 195 0.93 -7.53 -0.16
N ASN A 196 -0.37 -7.45 0.05
CA ASN A 196 -1.27 -8.57 -0.14
C ASN A 196 -1.29 -9.10 -1.59
N SER A 197 -1.00 -8.23 -2.57
CA SER A 197 -0.94 -8.56 -3.99
C SER A 197 0.44 -8.97 -4.49
N TRP A 198 1.53 -8.47 -3.90
CA TRP A 198 2.88 -8.59 -4.49
C TRP A 198 3.93 -9.21 -3.59
N CYS A 199 3.62 -9.54 -2.33
CA CYS A 199 4.59 -10.07 -1.37
C CYS A 199 4.19 -11.47 -0.90
N THR A 200 4.74 -12.50 -1.55
CA THR A 200 4.46 -13.91 -1.24
C THR A 200 4.70 -14.28 0.24
N PRO A 201 5.78 -13.80 0.90
CA PRO A 201 5.98 -14.07 2.32
C PRO A 201 4.91 -13.49 3.25
N VAL A 202 4.21 -12.43 2.82
CA VAL A 202 3.18 -11.74 3.63
C VAL A 202 1.79 -12.29 3.34
N SER A 203 1.51 -12.68 2.10
CA SER A 203 0.17 -13.12 1.68
C SER A 203 0.25 -14.33 0.76
N PRO A 204 -0.42 -15.45 1.08
CA PRO A 204 -0.56 -16.57 0.16
C PRO A 204 -1.39 -16.23 -1.08
N LYS A 205 -2.08 -15.07 -1.07
CA LYS A 205 -2.86 -14.54 -2.20
C LYS A 205 -2.03 -13.62 -3.09
N ALA A 206 -0.75 -13.42 -2.79
CA ALA A 206 0.14 -12.65 -3.65
C ALA A 206 0.25 -13.30 -5.03
N ILE A 207 0.48 -12.48 -6.05
CA ILE A 207 0.55 -12.89 -7.44
C ILE A 207 1.85 -13.65 -7.64
N SER A 208 1.73 -14.95 -7.94
CA SER A 208 2.89 -15.82 -8.15
C SER A 208 2.53 -16.92 -9.15
N TYR A 209 3.50 -17.79 -9.47
CA TYR A 209 3.21 -18.97 -10.28
C TYR A 209 2.33 -19.98 -9.54
N ASP A 210 2.42 -20.03 -8.21
CA ASP A 210 1.62 -20.92 -7.36
C ASP A 210 0.21 -20.38 -7.13
N ASN A 211 0.02 -19.06 -7.28
CA ASN A 211 -1.26 -18.38 -7.16
C ASN A 211 -1.51 -17.45 -8.36
N VAL A 212 -1.98 -18.07 -9.44
CA VAL A 212 -2.30 -17.38 -10.69
C VAL A 212 -3.51 -16.46 -10.49
N PRO A 213 -3.40 -15.15 -10.76
CA PRO A 213 -4.49 -14.22 -10.50
C PRO A 213 -5.58 -14.25 -11.58
N SER A 214 -6.75 -13.71 -11.25
CA SER A 214 -7.71 -13.31 -12.28
C SER A 214 -7.23 -12.02 -12.97
N ALA A 215 -7.71 -11.78 -14.20
CA ALA A 215 -7.37 -10.54 -14.93
C ALA A 215 -7.81 -9.28 -14.16
N ASP A 216 -8.98 -9.32 -13.52
CA ASP A 216 -9.50 -8.21 -12.71
C ASP A 216 -8.67 -7.97 -11.45
N TYR A 217 -8.19 -9.04 -10.81
CA TYR A 217 -7.32 -8.92 -9.64
C TYR A 217 -5.95 -8.34 -10.01
N LEU A 218 -5.35 -8.81 -11.11
CA LEU A 218 -4.10 -8.24 -11.62
C LEU A 218 -4.25 -6.76 -12.00
N ALA A 219 -5.36 -6.39 -12.65
CA ALA A 219 -5.65 -5.01 -12.99
C ALA A 219 -5.79 -4.15 -11.72
N SER A 220 -6.57 -4.60 -10.74
CA SER A 220 -6.74 -3.95 -9.44
C SER A 220 -5.41 -3.75 -8.69
N ALA A 221 -4.57 -4.79 -8.64
CA ALA A 221 -3.23 -4.75 -8.03
C ALA A 221 -2.27 -3.80 -8.77
N THR A 222 -2.42 -3.67 -10.08
CA THR A 222 -1.67 -2.70 -10.89
C THR A 222 -2.16 -1.27 -10.60
N TYR A 223 -3.47 -1.06 -10.47
CA TYR A 223 -4.03 0.27 -10.23
C TYR A 223 -3.73 0.82 -8.84
N ILE A 224 -3.73 -0.02 -7.80
CA ILE A 224 -3.28 0.43 -6.48
C ILE A 224 -1.80 0.81 -6.50
N THR A 225 -0.97 0.11 -7.27
CA THR A 225 0.46 0.42 -7.42
C THR A 225 0.67 1.76 -8.13
N ARG A 226 -0.12 2.03 -9.18
CA ARG A 226 -0.17 3.35 -9.83
C ARG A 226 -0.53 4.44 -8.83
N PHE A 227 -1.60 4.23 -8.05
CA PHE A 227 -2.05 5.21 -7.06
C PHE A 227 -1.00 5.49 -5.98
N ILE A 228 -0.24 4.47 -5.55
CA ILE A 228 0.91 4.67 -4.64
C ILE A 228 1.97 5.58 -5.27
N GLY A 229 2.31 5.35 -6.55
CA GLY A 229 3.21 6.23 -7.30
C GLY A 229 2.68 7.67 -7.41
N ASP A 230 1.40 7.84 -7.74
CA ASP A 230 0.76 9.15 -7.83
C ASP A 230 0.71 9.86 -6.47
N MET A 231 0.45 9.14 -5.38
CA MET A 231 0.52 9.71 -4.03
C MET A 231 1.93 10.22 -3.71
N TYR A 232 2.99 9.53 -4.13
CA TYR A 232 4.35 10.04 -3.98
C TYR A 232 4.58 11.33 -4.77
N ALA A 233 4.17 11.36 -6.05
CA ALA A 233 4.31 12.54 -6.91
C ALA A 233 3.53 13.77 -6.39
N HIS A 234 2.55 13.55 -5.51
CA HIS A 234 1.77 14.60 -4.86
C HIS A 234 2.15 14.86 -3.39
N ASP A 235 3.31 14.40 -2.93
CA ASP A 235 3.82 14.56 -1.55
C ASP A 235 2.98 13.88 -0.46
N LEU A 236 2.09 12.97 -0.86
CA LEU A 236 1.26 12.19 0.05
C LEU A 236 1.89 10.87 0.45
N TYR A 237 3.00 10.47 -0.15
CA TYR A 237 3.69 9.23 0.18
C TYR A 237 5.19 9.50 0.36
N PRO A 238 5.82 9.05 1.45
CA PRO A 238 7.24 9.31 1.65
C PRO A 238 8.10 8.42 0.74
N LYS A 239 9.25 8.94 0.32
CA LYS A 239 10.23 8.23 -0.52
C LYS A 239 10.63 6.87 0.05
N THR A 240 10.82 6.77 1.36
CA THR A 240 11.17 5.53 2.05
C THR A 240 10.17 4.40 1.79
N GLN A 241 8.87 4.70 1.78
CA GLN A 241 7.83 3.71 1.53
C GLN A 241 7.79 3.29 0.05
N ILE A 242 8.09 4.20 -0.89
CA ILE A 242 8.25 3.84 -2.31
C ILE A 242 9.44 2.90 -2.51
N CYS A 243 10.57 3.17 -1.85
CA CYS A 243 11.74 2.29 -1.90
C CYS A 243 11.39 0.88 -1.36
N ILE A 244 10.59 0.77 -0.29
CA ILE A 244 10.11 -0.53 0.21
C ILE A 244 9.27 -1.26 -0.84
N CYS A 245 8.34 -0.57 -1.52
CA CYS A 245 7.56 -1.16 -2.61
C CYS A 245 8.45 -1.65 -3.77
N ILE A 246 9.48 -0.87 -4.14
CA ILE A 246 10.45 -1.26 -5.17
C ILE A 246 11.24 -2.49 -4.72
N SER A 247 11.73 -2.52 -3.49
CA SER A 247 12.47 -3.67 -2.95
C SER A 247 11.62 -4.95 -2.95
N ILE A 248 10.33 -4.87 -2.59
CA ILE A 248 9.40 -6.00 -2.68
C ILE A 248 9.30 -6.50 -4.13
N LEU A 249 9.03 -5.61 -5.09
CA LEU A 249 8.89 -6.00 -6.49
C LEU A 249 10.19 -6.54 -7.09
N MET A 250 11.34 -5.99 -6.69
CA MET A 250 12.65 -6.46 -7.12
C MET A 250 12.99 -7.83 -6.53
N HIS A 251 12.67 -8.05 -5.26
CA HIS A 251 12.85 -9.35 -4.61
C HIS A 251 11.99 -10.41 -5.30
N GLU A 252 10.71 -10.13 -5.47
CA GLU A 252 9.68 -11.00 -6.03
C GLU A 252 9.61 -10.95 -7.57
N MET A 253 10.60 -10.39 -8.27
CA MET A 253 10.54 -10.18 -9.72
C MET A 253 10.66 -11.51 -10.50
N TYR A 254 9.54 -12.23 -10.57
CA TYR A 254 9.49 -13.57 -11.14
C TYR A 254 8.86 -13.63 -12.53
N SER A 255 8.06 -12.63 -12.89
CA SER A 255 7.26 -12.61 -14.11
C SER A 255 7.19 -11.23 -14.77
N VAL A 256 6.70 -11.19 -16.02
CA VAL A 256 6.48 -9.94 -16.77
C VAL A 256 5.43 -9.04 -16.13
N GLU A 257 4.50 -9.59 -15.34
CA GLU A 257 3.53 -8.81 -14.57
C GLU A 257 4.22 -8.01 -13.46
N HIS A 258 5.15 -8.62 -12.72
CA HIS A 258 5.96 -7.93 -11.71
C HIS A 258 6.81 -6.82 -12.34
N LEU A 259 7.41 -7.10 -13.49
CA LEU A 259 8.18 -6.13 -14.26
C LEU A 259 7.31 -4.95 -14.73
N GLU A 260 6.10 -5.23 -15.22
CA GLU A 260 5.15 -4.22 -15.64
C GLU A 260 4.72 -3.32 -14.47
N VAL A 261 4.46 -3.91 -13.32
CA VAL A 261 4.02 -3.18 -12.12
C VAL A 261 5.15 -2.34 -11.53
N LEU A 262 6.39 -2.83 -11.57
CA LEU A 262 7.57 -2.03 -11.26
C LEU A 262 7.67 -0.82 -12.20
N ARG A 263 7.50 -1.02 -13.51
CA ARG A 263 7.48 0.07 -14.48
C ARG A 263 6.38 1.09 -14.17
N VAL A 264 5.17 0.63 -13.83
CA VAL A 264 4.03 1.48 -13.45
C VAL A 264 4.38 2.31 -12.22
N LEU A 265 4.86 1.69 -11.14
CA LEU A 265 5.25 2.39 -9.92
C LEU A 265 6.27 3.50 -10.22
N LEU A 266 7.34 3.17 -10.93
CA LEU A 266 8.40 4.13 -11.26
C LEU A 266 7.88 5.26 -12.15
N THR A 267 7.06 4.95 -13.15
CA THR A 267 6.49 5.95 -14.07
C THR A 267 5.67 6.99 -13.30
N HIS A 268 4.84 6.53 -12.36
CA HIS A 268 3.95 7.38 -11.59
C HIS A 268 4.65 8.11 -10.44
N ALA A 269 5.67 7.49 -9.81
CA ALA A 269 6.50 8.18 -8.83
C ALA A 269 7.37 9.29 -9.46
N GLY A 270 7.78 9.11 -10.72
CA GLY A 270 8.48 10.13 -11.49
C GLY A 270 9.96 10.29 -11.14
N ALA A 271 10.60 11.29 -11.75
CA ALA A 271 12.05 11.51 -11.67
C ALA A 271 12.52 11.98 -10.28
N ALA A 272 11.67 12.69 -9.52
CA ALA A 272 11.98 13.19 -8.18
C ALA A 272 12.36 12.06 -7.20
N LEU A 273 11.90 10.83 -7.46
CA LEU A 273 12.27 9.63 -6.71
C LEU A 273 13.79 9.42 -6.66
N TRP A 274 14.51 9.80 -7.70
CA TRP A 274 15.94 9.53 -7.83
C TRP A 274 16.82 10.64 -7.24
N CYS A 275 16.22 11.81 -6.96
CA CYS A 275 16.91 12.92 -6.31
C CYS A 275 17.08 12.62 -4.82
N VAL A 276 18.29 12.74 -4.29
CA VAL A 276 18.53 12.75 -2.84
C VAL A 276 18.98 14.15 -2.49
N VAL A 277 18.16 14.84 -1.71
CA VAL A 277 18.53 16.09 -1.06
C VAL A 277 18.86 15.70 0.38
N ASP A 278 20.15 15.56 0.65
CA ASP A 278 20.64 15.54 2.03
C ASP A 278 21.16 16.95 2.36
N ASP A 279 21.02 17.40 3.61
CA ASP A 279 21.15 18.82 4.01
C ASP A 279 22.51 19.46 3.65
N GLU A 280 23.51 18.68 3.22
CA GLU A 280 24.81 19.17 2.74
C GLU A 280 25.33 18.51 1.44
N GLN A 281 24.65 17.49 0.88
CA GLN A 281 25.10 16.79 -0.34
C GLN A 281 23.92 16.40 -1.25
N LEU A 282 23.87 17.03 -2.43
CA LEU A 282 23.03 16.56 -3.53
C LEU A 282 23.71 15.33 -4.15
N PHE A 283 23.17 14.13 -3.92
CA PHE A 283 23.68 12.97 -4.66
C PHE A 283 23.16 13.04 -6.10
N PRO A 284 24.04 12.85 -7.10
CA PRO A 284 23.61 12.83 -8.49
C PRO A 284 22.56 11.74 -8.70
N ILE A 285 21.47 12.08 -9.39
CA ILE A 285 20.44 11.14 -9.88
C ILE A 285 21.09 9.89 -10.50
N GLU A 286 22.22 10.09 -11.19
CA GLU A 286 23.02 9.03 -11.81
C GLU A 286 23.45 7.92 -10.84
N ALA A 287 23.88 8.25 -9.63
CA ALA A 287 24.36 7.25 -8.67
C ALA A 287 23.22 6.33 -8.21
N MET A 288 22.04 6.89 -7.94
CA MET A 288 20.87 6.13 -7.50
C MET A 288 20.32 5.24 -8.62
N ILE A 289 20.22 5.79 -9.84
CA ILE A 289 19.80 5.02 -11.02
C ILE A 289 20.80 3.88 -11.28
N ARG A 290 22.11 4.13 -11.18
CA ARG A 290 23.13 3.09 -11.38
C ARG A 290 22.98 1.94 -10.39
N ARG A 291 22.82 2.23 -9.09
CA ARG A 291 22.61 1.19 -8.06
C ARG A 291 21.35 0.37 -8.33
N PHE A 292 20.26 1.02 -8.74
CA PHE A 292 19.04 0.30 -9.15
C PHE A 292 19.32 -0.61 -10.35
N LEU A 293 20.01 -0.10 -11.39
CA LEU A 293 20.33 -0.87 -12.60
C LEU A 293 21.19 -2.10 -12.32
N GLU A 294 22.12 -2.03 -11.37
CA GLU A 294 22.95 -3.17 -10.95
C GLU A 294 22.10 -4.33 -10.42
N HIS A 295 21.15 -4.03 -9.52
CA HIS A 295 20.25 -5.04 -8.96
C HIS A 295 19.23 -5.52 -10.00
N PHE A 296 18.71 -4.59 -10.81
CA PHE A 296 17.73 -4.86 -11.85
C PHE A 296 18.30 -5.79 -12.93
N ALA A 297 19.56 -5.59 -13.35
CA ALA A 297 20.22 -6.43 -14.33
C ALA A 297 20.32 -7.89 -13.86
N GLY A 298 20.71 -8.13 -12.61
CA GLY A 298 20.79 -9.47 -12.04
C GLY A 298 19.44 -10.21 -12.09
N LYS A 299 18.36 -9.51 -11.71
CA LYS A 299 17.01 -10.08 -11.74
C LYS A 299 16.50 -10.33 -13.16
N VAL A 300 16.77 -9.42 -14.11
CA VAL A 300 16.44 -9.60 -15.53
C VAL A 300 17.15 -10.81 -16.12
N ILE A 301 18.44 -11.01 -15.83
CA ILE A 301 19.20 -12.19 -16.28
C ILE A 301 18.55 -13.47 -15.75
N ALA A 302 18.20 -13.50 -14.45
CA ALA A 302 17.53 -14.64 -13.84
C ALA A 302 16.16 -14.91 -14.49
N MET A 303 15.38 -13.87 -14.80
CA MET A 303 14.10 -14.01 -15.52
C MET A 303 14.30 -14.62 -16.91
N LYS A 304 15.28 -14.15 -17.70
CA LYS A 304 15.55 -14.66 -19.06
C LYS A 304 15.89 -16.14 -19.12
N GLN A 305 16.38 -16.72 -18.02
CA GLN A 305 16.69 -18.15 -17.93
C GLN A 305 15.45 -19.03 -17.66
N ARG A 306 14.30 -18.43 -17.34
CA ARG A 306 13.07 -19.17 -17.04
C ARG A 306 12.35 -19.60 -18.31
N LYS A 307 11.72 -20.78 -18.25
CA LYS A 307 10.87 -21.31 -19.32
C LYS A 307 9.51 -20.62 -19.37
N GLN A 308 9.00 -20.20 -18.23
CA GLN A 308 7.74 -19.48 -18.09
C GLN A 308 8.03 -18.07 -17.59
N LEU A 309 7.53 -17.07 -18.30
CA LEU A 309 7.78 -15.65 -18.04
C LEU A 309 6.54 -14.90 -17.56
N SER A 310 5.34 -15.44 -17.77
CA SER A 310 4.06 -14.84 -17.33
C SER A 310 3.33 -15.77 -16.37
N VAL A 311 2.83 -15.22 -15.28
CA VAL A 311 1.95 -15.95 -14.35
C VAL A 311 0.58 -16.21 -14.96
N MET A 312 0.10 -15.32 -15.83
CA MET A 312 -1.23 -15.41 -16.46
C MET A 312 -1.29 -16.46 -17.58
N GLY A 313 -0.15 -17.00 -18.01
CA GLY A 313 -0.05 -18.03 -19.05
C GLY A 313 -0.49 -17.59 -20.45
N ARG A 314 -1.07 -16.40 -20.58
CA ARG A 314 -1.43 -15.77 -21.85
C ARG A 314 -0.29 -14.81 -22.24
N THR A 315 0.14 -14.91 -23.49
CA THR A 315 0.99 -13.97 -24.25
C THR A 315 2.51 -13.94 -24.07
N CYS A 316 3.13 -14.31 -22.94
CA CYS A 316 4.60 -14.28 -22.89
C CYS A 316 5.26 -15.56 -23.44
N THR A 317 4.99 -15.92 -24.70
CA THR A 317 5.72 -16.99 -25.42
C THR A 317 7.02 -16.48 -26.05
N ASP A 318 7.20 -15.16 -26.19
CA ASP A 318 8.33 -14.57 -26.90
C ASP A 318 9.21 -13.70 -25.99
N SER A 319 10.52 -13.99 -25.98
CA SER A 319 11.58 -13.14 -25.41
C SER A 319 11.45 -11.65 -25.79
N ARG A 320 10.81 -11.36 -26.93
CA ARG A 320 10.56 -10.00 -27.43
C ARG A 320 9.66 -9.16 -26.52
N GLU A 321 8.65 -9.74 -25.87
CA GLU A 321 7.78 -9.00 -24.96
C GLU A 321 8.55 -8.56 -23.71
N LEU A 322 9.29 -9.51 -23.12
CA LEU A 322 10.18 -9.25 -21.99
C LEU A 322 11.22 -8.16 -22.34
N ASP A 323 11.88 -8.30 -23.49
CA ASP A 323 12.87 -7.30 -23.95
C ASP A 323 12.23 -5.92 -24.18
N GLY A 324 10.98 -5.87 -24.68
CA GLY A 324 10.23 -4.63 -24.83
C GLY A 324 9.94 -3.94 -23.50
N LYS A 325 9.50 -4.71 -22.48
CA LYS A 325 9.23 -4.18 -21.13
C LYS A 325 10.50 -3.71 -20.42
N ILE A 326 11.60 -4.46 -20.54
CA ILE A 326 12.91 -4.07 -20.03
C ILE A 326 13.34 -2.75 -20.68
N ARG A 327 13.27 -2.67 -22.02
CA ARG A 327 13.64 -1.46 -22.76
C ARG A 327 12.81 -0.26 -22.32
N ALA A 328 11.50 -0.42 -22.08
CA ALA A 328 10.66 0.68 -21.62
C ALA A 328 11.13 1.26 -20.27
N ILE A 329 11.58 0.42 -19.33
CA ILE A 329 12.18 0.89 -18.05
C ILE A 329 13.51 1.61 -18.31
N LEU A 330 14.39 1.01 -19.12
CA LEU A 330 15.70 1.60 -19.42
C LEU A 330 15.59 2.95 -20.14
N ASP A 331 14.69 3.08 -21.11
CA ASP A 331 14.43 4.31 -21.87
C ASP A 331 13.84 5.40 -20.96
N MET A 332 12.99 5.02 -20.00
CA MET A 332 12.47 5.94 -18.99
C MET A 332 13.58 6.48 -18.09
N LEU A 333 14.42 5.61 -17.54
CA LEU A 333 15.55 6.01 -16.69
C LEU A 333 16.56 6.88 -17.45
N SER A 334 16.85 6.51 -18.71
CA SER A 334 17.76 7.27 -19.57
C SER A 334 17.27 8.69 -19.86
N ARG A 335 15.94 8.86 -20.03
CA ARG A 335 15.34 10.20 -20.19
C ARG A 335 15.47 11.06 -18.94
N TRP A 336 15.50 10.47 -17.76
CA TRP A 336 15.69 11.21 -16.50
C TRP A 336 17.15 11.57 -16.27
N LEU A 337 18.10 10.70 -16.65
CA LEU A 337 19.53 11.03 -16.64
C LEU A 337 19.89 12.23 -17.53
N GLY A 338 19.13 12.45 -18.60
CA GLY A 338 19.34 13.57 -19.52
C GLY A 338 18.63 14.88 -19.13
N ARG A 339 17.88 14.92 -18.03
CA ARG A 339 17.24 16.15 -17.53
C ARG A 339 18.18 16.84 -16.55
N ASP A 340 18.48 18.10 -16.85
CA ASP A 340 19.31 18.97 -15.99
C ASP A 340 18.64 19.14 -14.62
N ASP A 341 19.38 19.01 -13.52
CA ASP A 341 18.87 19.01 -12.13
C ASP A 341 18.08 20.29 -11.77
N ARG A 342 18.15 21.34 -12.60
CA ARG A 342 17.44 22.62 -12.45
C ARG A 342 16.05 22.66 -13.09
N GLN A 343 15.64 21.59 -13.80
CA GLN A 343 14.35 21.50 -14.51
C GLN A 343 13.43 20.39 -13.98
N LEU A 344 13.86 19.69 -12.93
CA LEU A 344 13.08 18.71 -12.16
C LEU A 344 12.70 19.31 -10.80
#